data_AF-A0A7M4BQA1-F1
#
_entry.id   AF-A0A7M4BQA1-F1
#
_cell.length_a   1.000
_cell.length_b   1.000
_cell.length_c   1.000
_cell.angle_alpha   90.00
_cell.angle_beta   90.00
_cell.angle_gamma   90.00
#
_symmetry.space_group_name_H-M   'P 1'
#
loop_
_entity.id
_entity.type
_entity.pdbx_description
1 polymer ?
#
loop_
_entity_poly.entity_id
_entity_poly.type
_entity_poly.pdbx_seq_one_letter_code
_entity_poly.pdbx_strand_id
1 'polypeptide(L)'
;MSSRLQRLGMKVPGPVIALFGGASASIMLALSAILTWTAGQDDVAALPELSRALGFIAFGTGGFAHVLGLGLLVAGIAVPSLIRHLLPTPLAWAGLVIAALCELTVLAMVIEPLQPLVPIGRFAALIWIVAAGFLMPRTRHQRNTTKETP
;
A
#
# COMPACT_ATOMS: atom_id res chain seq x y z
N MET A 1 6.66 27.07 -6.89
CA MET A 1 7.97 26.40 -6.80
C MET A 1 7.96 24.98 -7.39
N SER A 2 6.92 24.18 -7.12
CA SER A 2 6.70 22.81 -7.62
C SER A 2 6.59 22.69 -9.15
N SER A 3 6.13 23.75 -9.83
CA SER A 3 5.86 23.78 -11.28
C SER A 3 7.10 23.98 -12.17
N ARG A 4 8.25 24.40 -11.60
CA ARG A 4 9.52 24.47 -12.35
C ARG A 4 10.32 23.18 -12.27
N LEU A 5 10.11 22.37 -11.23
CA LEU A 5 10.77 21.07 -11.04
C LEU A 5 10.26 19.98 -12.00
N GLN A 6 9.00 20.10 -12.46
CA GLN A 6 8.39 19.16 -13.42
C GLN A 6 8.85 19.39 -14.87
N ARG A 7 9.37 20.57 -15.20
CA ARG A 7 9.80 20.94 -16.57
C ARG A 7 11.17 20.39 -16.96
N LEU A 8 11.89 19.76 -16.02
CA LEU A 8 13.21 19.14 -16.24
C LEU A 8 13.16 17.66 -16.64
N GLY A 9 11.97 17.14 -17.00
CA GLY A 9 11.82 15.84 -17.63
C GLY A 9 11.73 14.67 -16.65
N MET A 10 10.59 13.95 -16.73
CA MET A 10 10.49 12.53 -16.40
C MET A 10 10.65 12.12 -14.92
N LYS A 11 9.82 12.67 -14.03
CA LYS A 11 9.42 11.91 -12.83
C LYS A 11 8.10 11.19 -13.12
N VAL A 12 8.20 9.90 -13.42
CA VAL A 12 7.05 8.99 -13.51
C VAL A 12 6.21 9.19 -12.24
N PRO A 13 4.88 9.40 -12.32
CA PRO A 13 4.04 9.71 -11.15
C PRO A 13 3.97 8.59 -10.10
N GLY A 14 4.42 7.37 -10.45
CA GLY A 14 4.37 6.17 -9.61
C GLY A 14 4.88 6.33 -8.17
N PRO A 15 6.07 6.91 -7.90
CA PRO A 15 6.60 7.01 -6.54
C PRO A 15 5.77 7.91 -5.60
N VAL A 16 5.09 8.93 -6.13
CA VAL A 16 4.21 9.79 -5.32
C VAL A 16 2.93 9.05 -4.96
N ILE A 17 2.38 8.29 -5.91
CA ILE A 17 1.20 7.44 -5.71
C ILE A 17 1.51 6.34 -4.68
N ALA A 18 2.69 5.73 -4.78
CA ALA A 18 3.15 4.73 -3.84
C ALA A 18 3.25 5.28 -2.41
N LEU A 19 3.85 6.47 -2.24
CA LEU A 19 3.99 7.11 -0.94
C LEU A 19 2.63 7.46 -0.32
N PHE A 20 1.71 7.99 -1.13
CA PHE A 20 0.36 8.32 -0.67
C PHE A 20 -0.40 7.07 -0.24
N GLY A 21 -0.34 6.01 -1.05
CA GLY A 21 -0.92 4.70 -0.72
C GLY A 21 -0.37 4.13 0.58
N GLY A 22 0.95 4.05 0.72
CA GLY A 22 1.60 3.54 1.93
C GLY A 22 1.28 4.36 3.18
N ALA A 23 1.28 5.70 3.07
CA ALA A 23 0.92 6.57 4.19
C ALA A 23 -0.54 6.38 4.61
N SER A 24 -1.46 6.34 3.65
CA SER A 24 -2.89 6.09 3.93
C SER A 24 -3.11 4.73 4.59
N ALA A 25 -2.41 3.68 4.12
CA ALA A 25 -2.49 2.33 4.69
C ALA A 25 -2.01 2.30 6.14
N SER A 26 -0.88 2.95 6.43
CA SER A 26 -0.33 3.01 7.80
C SER A 26 -1.23 3.81 8.74
N ILE A 27 -1.79 4.93 8.28
CA ILE A 27 -2.72 5.75 9.08
C ILE A 27 -3.98 4.94 9.42
N MET A 28 -4.56 4.24 8.44
CA MET A 28 -5.74 3.40 8.66
C MET A 28 -5.47 2.24 9.63
N LEU A 29 -4.27 1.64 9.56
CA LEU A 29 -3.87 0.60 10.50
C LEU A 29 -3.67 1.15 11.92
N ALA A 30 -3.07 2.33 12.06
CA ALA A 30 -2.91 3.00 13.34
C ALA A 30 -4.26 3.36 13.98
N LEU A 31 -5.20 3.88 13.17
CA LEU A 31 -6.57 4.15 13.63
C LEU A 31 -7.27 2.88 14.11
N SER A 32 -7.17 1.78 13.35
CA SER A 32 -7.73 0.48 13.73
C SER A 32 -7.15 -0.02 15.07
N ALA A 33 -5.84 0.11 15.28
CA ALA A 33 -5.19 -0.27 16.53
C ALA A 33 -5.68 0.58 17.71
N ILE A 34 -5.81 1.90 17.53
CA ILE A 34 -6.32 2.81 18.57
C ILE A 34 -7.76 2.43 18.95
N LEU A 35 -8.64 2.20 17.97
CA LEU A 35 -10.03 1.81 18.21
C LEU A 35 -10.13 0.47 18.95
N THR A 36 -9.29 -0.50 18.57
CA THR A 36 -9.23 -1.81 19.22
C THR A 36 -8.74 -1.69 20.66
N TRP A 37 -7.74 -0.85 20.89
CA TRP A 37 -7.24 -0.53 22.22
C TRP A 37 -8.32 0.13 23.09
N THR A 38 -9.04 1.13 22.56
CA THR A 38 -10.15 1.79 23.27
C THR A 38 -11.28 0.81 23.61
N ALA A 39 -11.59 -0.13 22.71
CA ALA A 39 -12.60 -1.16 22.97
C ALA A 39 -12.20 -2.14 24.08
N GLY A 40 -10.91 -2.31 24.33
CA GLY A 40 -10.37 -3.17 25.38
C GLY A 40 -10.33 -2.54 26.77
N GLN A 41 -10.67 -1.25 26.91
CA GLN A 41 -10.72 -0.59 28.21
C GLN A 41 -11.92 -1.10 29.01
N ASP A 42 -11.73 -1.41 30.30
CA ASP A 42 -12.76 -2.03 31.16
C ASP A 42 -14.10 -1.28 31.14
N ASP A 43 -14.08 0.05 31.18
CA ASP A 43 -15.28 0.92 31.12
C ASP A 43 -16.05 0.79 29.79
N VAL A 44 -15.33 0.56 28.70
CA VAL A 44 -15.88 0.44 27.34
C VAL A 44 -16.33 -0.99 27.07
N ALA A 45 -15.56 -1.98 27.56
CA ALA A 45 -15.90 -3.40 27.48
C ALA A 45 -17.15 -3.75 28.30
N ALA A 46 -17.43 -3.00 29.37
CA ALA A 46 -18.66 -3.12 30.16
C ALA A 46 -19.93 -2.72 29.37
N LEU A 47 -19.80 -2.03 28.23
CA LEU A 47 -20.89 -1.57 27.38
C LEU A 47 -20.90 -2.35 26.04
N PRO A 48 -21.71 -3.42 25.90
CA PRO A 48 -21.66 -4.31 24.73
C PRO A 48 -21.95 -3.63 23.39
N GLU A 49 -22.83 -2.62 23.38
CA GLU A 49 -23.17 -1.91 22.14
C GLU A 49 -22.02 -1.02 21.65
N LEU A 50 -21.32 -0.37 22.57
CA LEU A 50 -20.18 0.51 22.25
C LEU A 50 -18.98 -0.32 21.78
N SER A 51 -18.67 -1.42 22.46
CA SER A 51 -17.60 -2.34 22.05
C SER A 51 -17.89 -2.98 20.69
N ARG A 52 -19.16 -3.33 20.40
CA ARG A 52 -19.56 -3.79 19.06
C ARG A 52 -19.39 -2.70 17.99
N ALA A 53 -19.82 -1.47 18.26
CA ALA A 53 -19.67 -0.36 17.33
C ALA A 53 -18.19 -0.06 17.04
N LEU A 54 -17.35 0.00 18.07
CA LEU A 54 -15.90 0.16 17.92
C LEU A 54 -15.27 -1.00 17.14
N GLY A 55 -15.72 -2.23 17.38
CA GLY A 55 -15.28 -3.41 16.63
C GLY A 55 -15.57 -3.30 15.13
N PHE A 56 -16.76 -2.85 14.74
CA PHE A 56 -17.09 -2.65 13.33
C PHE A 56 -16.23 -1.55 12.67
N ILE A 57 -15.97 -0.44 13.37
CA ILE A 57 -15.14 0.64 12.84
C ILE A 57 -13.68 0.19 12.77
N ALA A 58 -13.18 -0.52 13.78
CA ALA A 58 -11.83 -1.08 13.80
C ALA A 58 -11.62 -2.09 12.66
N PHE A 59 -12.62 -2.95 12.40
CA PHE A 59 -12.60 -3.88 11.28
C PHE A 59 -12.63 -3.17 9.93
N GLY A 60 -13.50 -2.16 9.76
CA GLY A 60 -13.59 -1.41 8.50
C GLY A 60 -12.30 -0.66 8.15
N THR A 61 -11.67 -0.03 9.16
CA THR A 61 -10.42 0.71 9.01
C THR A 61 -9.22 -0.21 8.78
N GLY A 62 -9.10 -1.29 9.56
CA GLY A 62 -7.97 -2.24 9.49
C GLY A 62 -8.07 -3.28 8.38
N GLY A 63 -9.27 -3.47 7.82
CA GLY A 63 -9.59 -4.34 6.69
C GLY A 63 -9.60 -3.56 5.38
N PHE A 64 -10.77 -3.10 4.94
CA PHE A 64 -10.97 -2.52 3.61
C PHE A 64 -10.17 -1.25 3.38
N ALA A 65 -10.22 -0.28 4.31
CA ALA A 65 -9.55 1.01 4.12
C ALA A 65 -8.02 0.88 4.09
N HIS A 66 -7.46 -0.02 4.89
CA HIS A 66 -6.04 -0.36 4.86
C HIS A 66 -5.65 -1.08 3.55
N VAL A 67 -6.44 -2.05 3.10
CA VAL A 67 -6.16 -2.81 1.87
C VAL A 67 -6.23 -1.91 0.63
N LEU A 68 -7.12 -0.92 0.60
CA LEU A 68 -7.13 0.14 -0.40
C LEU A 68 -5.79 0.88 -0.49
N GLY A 69 -5.29 1.40 0.64
CA GLY A 69 -4.00 2.09 0.67
C GLY A 69 -2.84 1.18 0.24
N LEU A 70 -2.88 -0.10 0.62
CA LEU A 70 -1.92 -1.12 0.16
C LEU A 70 -2.00 -1.34 -1.36
N GLY A 71 -3.20 -1.40 -1.94
CA GLY A 71 -3.40 -1.50 -3.39
C GLY A 71 -2.76 -0.34 -4.13
N LEU A 72 -2.95 0.88 -3.64
CA LEU A 72 -2.38 2.08 -4.21
C LEU A 72 -0.84 2.12 -4.08
N LEU A 73 -0.31 1.63 -2.95
CA LEU A 73 1.13 1.43 -2.75
C LEU A 73 1.70 0.49 -3.82
N VAL A 74 1.09 -0.68 -3.99
CA VAL A 74 1.50 -1.70 -4.96
C VAL A 74 1.38 -1.16 -6.38
N ALA A 75 0.28 -0.49 -6.73
CA ALA A 75 0.08 0.14 -8.04
C ALA A 75 1.16 1.18 -8.34
N GLY A 76 1.47 2.04 -7.37
CA GLY A 76 2.50 3.07 -7.49
C GLY A 76 3.91 2.51 -7.72
N ILE A 77 4.18 1.27 -7.29
CA ILE A 77 5.46 0.56 -7.54
C ILE A 77 5.41 -0.22 -8.85
N ALA A 78 4.31 -0.94 -9.11
CA ALA A 78 4.13 -1.80 -10.28
C ALA A 78 4.14 -1.00 -11.59
N VAL A 79 3.40 0.11 -11.67
CA VAL A 79 3.29 0.95 -12.89
C VAL A 79 4.65 1.48 -13.38
N PRO A 80 5.47 2.17 -12.57
CA PRO A 80 6.78 2.64 -13.04
C PRO A 80 7.76 1.50 -13.31
N SER A 81 7.62 0.35 -12.61
CA SER A 81 8.47 -0.82 -12.86
C SER A 81 8.22 -1.41 -14.26
N LEU A 82 6.96 -1.39 -14.72
CA LEU A 82 6.56 -1.85 -16.05
C LEU A 82 7.03 -0.87 -17.15
N ILE A 83 6.88 0.44 -16.91
CA ILE A 83 7.27 1.49 -17.87
C ILE A 83 8.80 1.53 -18.09
N ARG A 84 9.59 1.27 -17.04
CA ARG A 84 11.06 1.39 -17.08
C ARG A 84 11.78 0.04 -17.13
N HIS A 85 11.05 -1.08 -17.27
CA HIS A 85 11.59 -2.44 -17.23
C HIS A 85 12.56 -2.69 -16.06
N LEU A 86 12.27 -2.11 -14.89
CA LEU A 86 13.12 -2.19 -13.69
C LEU A 86 12.97 -3.53 -12.96
N LEU A 87 11.87 -4.24 -13.22
CA LEU A 87 11.54 -5.55 -12.67
C LEU A 87 11.18 -6.50 -13.81
N PRO A 88 11.32 -7.82 -13.63
CA PRO A 88 10.86 -8.79 -14.60
C PRO A 88 9.37 -8.60 -14.85
N THR A 89 9.00 -8.52 -16.13
CA THR A 89 7.64 -8.31 -16.63
C THR A 89 6.55 -9.12 -15.91
N PRO A 90 6.73 -10.42 -15.58
CA PRO A 90 5.72 -11.18 -14.84
C PRO A 90 5.48 -10.65 -13.42
N LEU A 91 6.52 -10.19 -12.72
CA LEU A 91 6.38 -9.66 -11.36
C LEU A 91 5.65 -8.31 -11.38
N ALA A 92 5.92 -7.46 -12.37
CA ALA A 92 5.21 -6.20 -12.54
C ALA A 92 3.71 -6.41 -12.81
N TRP A 93 3.36 -7.40 -13.65
CA TRP A 93 1.96 -7.78 -13.89
C TRP A 93 1.29 -8.38 -12.64
N ALA A 94 1.98 -9.25 -11.90
CA ALA A 94 1.47 -9.79 -10.64
C ALA A 94 1.12 -8.67 -9.65
N GLY A 95 1.97 -7.65 -9.55
CA GLY A 95 1.69 -6.48 -8.70
C GLY A 95 0.46 -5.71 -9.15
N LEU A 96 0.28 -5.52 -10.46
CA LEU A 96 -0.90 -4.84 -11.00
C LEU A 96 -2.19 -5.61 -10.73
N VAL A 97 -2.17 -6.95 -10.87
CA VAL A 97 -3.31 -7.81 -10.53
C VAL A 97 -3.62 -7.73 -9.05
N ILE A 98 -2.62 -7.77 -8.18
CA ILE A 98 -2.80 -7.65 -6.73
C ILE A 98 -3.36 -6.27 -6.36
N ALA A 99 -2.87 -5.19 -6.98
CA ALA A 99 -3.41 -3.86 -6.77
C ALA A 99 -4.90 -3.77 -7.17
N ALA A 100 -5.28 -4.35 -8.30
CA ALA A 100 -6.67 -4.41 -8.72
C ALA A 100 -7.53 -5.23 -7.73
N LEU A 101 -7.03 -6.37 -7.25
CA LEU A 101 -7.70 -7.17 -6.22
C LEU A 101 -7.89 -6.38 -4.91
N CYS A 102 -6.90 -5.59 -4.52
CA CYS A 102 -7.00 -4.71 -3.36
C CYS A 102 -8.07 -3.63 -3.55
N GLU A 103 -8.15 -2.96 -4.70
CA GLU A 103 -9.21 -1.98 -5.00
C GLU A 103 -10.60 -2.62 -5.02
N LEU A 104 -10.70 -3.85 -5.56
CA LEU A 104 -11.92 -4.65 -5.55
C LEU A 104 -12.43 -4.99 -4.14
N THR A 105 -11.60 -4.88 -3.09
CA THR A 105 -12.07 -5.10 -1.72
C THR A 105 -13.08 -4.05 -1.24
N VAL A 106 -13.22 -2.91 -1.91
CA VAL A 106 -14.32 -1.97 -1.62
C VAL A 106 -15.68 -2.59 -1.94
N LEU A 107 -15.76 -3.42 -2.98
CA LEU A 107 -16.98 -4.15 -3.29
C LEU A 107 -17.33 -5.19 -2.20
N ALA A 108 -16.33 -5.68 -1.46
CA ALA A 108 -16.55 -6.57 -0.33
C ALA A 108 -17.29 -5.89 0.84
N MET A 109 -17.35 -4.56 0.87
CA MET A 109 -18.12 -3.81 1.85
C MET A 109 -19.64 -3.90 1.58
N VAL A 110 -20.05 -4.16 0.33
CA VAL A 110 -21.45 -4.31 -0.08
C VAL A 110 -21.80 -5.80 -0.27
N ILE A 111 -20.80 -6.62 -0.62
CA ILE A 111 -21.00 -8.02 -1.02
C ILE A 111 -20.30 -8.93 -0.01
N GLU A 112 -21.07 -9.51 0.92
CA GLU A 112 -20.61 -10.47 1.95
C GLU A 112 -19.70 -11.60 1.43
N PRO A 113 -20.01 -12.29 0.30
CA PRO A 113 -19.14 -13.35 -0.20
C PRO A 113 -17.76 -12.88 -0.72
N LEU A 114 -17.53 -11.56 -0.84
CA LEU A 114 -16.21 -11.01 -1.18
C LEU A 114 -15.34 -10.73 0.06
N GLN A 115 -15.82 -10.97 1.28
CA GLN A 115 -15.00 -10.83 2.49
C GLN A 115 -13.67 -11.63 2.47
N PRO A 116 -13.57 -12.84 1.89
CA PRO A 116 -12.30 -13.55 1.74
C PRO A 116 -11.27 -12.82 0.88
N LEU A 117 -11.70 -11.85 0.07
CA LEU A 117 -10.81 -11.07 -0.79
C LEU A 117 -9.91 -10.13 0.02
N VAL A 118 -10.36 -9.70 1.21
CA VAL A 118 -9.59 -8.83 2.11
C VAL A 118 -8.29 -9.50 2.59
N PRO A 119 -8.31 -10.69 3.21
CA PRO A 119 -7.09 -11.37 3.61
C PRO A 119 -6.22 -11.74 2.40
N ILE A 120 -6.83 -12.18 1.28
CA ILE A 120 -6.09 -12.50 0.06
C ILE A 120 -5.31 -11.28 -0.45
N GLY A 121 -5.97 -10.12 -0.59
CA GLY A 121 -5.34 -8.88 -1.03
C GLY A 121 -4.20 -8.47 -0.10
N ARG A 122 -4.41 -8.54 1.22
CA ARG A 122 -3.39 -8.19 2.21
C ARG A 122 -2.15 -9.06 2.11
N PHE A 123 -2.31 -10.39 2.19
CA PHE A 123 -1.17 -11.31 2.18
C PHE A 123 -0.48 -11.31 0.82
N ALA A 124 -1.24 -11.27 -0.28
CA ALA A 124 -0.66 -11.19 -1.62
C ALA A 124 0.15 -9.90 -1.81
N ALA A 125 -0.36 -8.75 -1.37
CA ALA A 125 0.35 -7.48 -1.43
C ALA A 125 1.65 -7.51 -0.62
N LEU A 126 1.63 -8.06 0.60
CA LEU A 126 2.82 -8.16 1.45
C LEU A 126 3.88 -9.07 0.82
N ILE A 127 3.49 -10.26 0.36
CA ILE A 127 4.39 -11.21 -0.32
C ILE A 127 5.02 -10.54 -1.55
N TRP A 128 4.21 -9.82 -2.33
CA TRP A 128 4.67 -9.15 -3.52
C TRP A 128 5.65 -8.01 -3.22
N ILE A 129 5.36 -7.16 -2.23
CA ILE A 129 6.26 -6.07 -1.83
C ILE A 129 7.60 -6.62 -1.36
N VAL A 130 7.59 -7.72 -0.59
CA VAL A 130 8.82 -8.41 -0.16
C VAL A 130 9.60 -8.91 -1.37
N ALA A 131 8.95 -9.61 -2.30
CA ALA A 131 9.59 -10.10 -3.53
C ALA A 131 10.16 -8.95 -4.40
N ALA A 132 9.39 -7.87 -4.58
CA ALA A 132 9.84 -6.69 -5.31
C ALA A 132 11.03 -6.00 -4.63
N GLY A 133 11.06 -5.95 -3.29
CA GLY A 133 12.17 -5.41 -2.51
C GLY A 133 13.47 -6.20 -2.64
N PHE A 134 13.39 -7.53 -2.77
CA PHE A 134 14.57 -8.36 -3.02
C PHE A 134 15.13 -8.21 -4.44
N LEU A 135 14.27 -8.00 -5.43
CA LEU A 135 14.68 -7.88 -6.82
C LEU A 135 15.19 -6.49 -7.21
N MET A 136 14.84 -5.45 -6.45
CA MET A 136 15.25 -4.09 -6.77
C MET A 136 16.76 -3.92 -6.48
N PRO A 137 17.61 -3.62 -7.49
CA PRO A 137 19.05 -3.54 -7.30
C PRO A 137 19.43 -2.48 -6.25
N ARG A 138 20.07 -2.91 -5.15
CA ARG A 138 20.53 -2.04 -4.04
C ARG A 138 21.63 -1.05 -4.42
N THR A 139 22.15 -1.08 -5.64
CA THR A 139 23.33 -0.31 -6.05
C THR A 139 22.96 1.00 -6.71
N ARG A 140 22.88 2.04 -5.88
CA ARG A 140 23.14 3.42 -6.32
C ARG A 140 24.63 3.50 -6.69
N HIS A 141 24.98 3.11 -7.91
CA HIS A 141 26.33 3.34 -8.43
C HIS A 141 26.50 4.86 -8.56
N GLN A 142 27.10 5.48 -7.54
CA GLN A 142 27.65 6.83 -7.63
C GLN A 142 28.76 6.80 -8.68
N ARG A 143 28.38 6.98 -9.94
CA ARG A 143 29.32 7.31 -11.00
C ARG A 143 29.68 8.79 -10.85
N ASN A 144 30.43 9.13 -9.80
CA ASN A 144 31.30 10.30 -9.83
C ASN A 144 32.52 9.94 -10.66
N THR A 145 32.33 9.86 -11.98
CA THR A 145 33.44 9.89 -12.94
C THR A 145 33.52 11.31 -13.49
N THR A 146 34.19 12.19 -12.76
CA THR A 146 34.99 13.21 -13.43
C THR A 146 36.43 12.77 -13.22
N LYS A 147 36.93 12.03 -14.22
CA LYS A 147 38.35 11.93 -14.50
C LYS A 147 38.82 13.35 -14.79
N GLU A 148 39.92 13.79 -14.19
CA GLU A 148 41.12 14.23 -14.93
C GLU A 148 42.33 13.96 -14.02
N THR A 149 43.13 12.97 -14.41
CA THR A 149 44.58 12.85 -14.13
C THR A 149 45.29 13.24 -15.42
N PRO A 150 46.59 13.60 -15.45
CA PRO A 150 47.59 13.64 -14.38
C PRO A 150 48.18 15.03 -14.09
#